data_AF-A0A7C1V0Y5-F1
#
_entry.id   AF-A0A7C1V0Y5-F1
#
_cell.length_a   1.000
_cell.length_b   1.000
_cell.length_c   1.000
_cell.angle_alpha   90.00
_cell.angle_beta   90.00
_cell.angle_gamma   90.00
#
_symmetry.space_group_name_H-M   'P 1'
#
loop_
_entity.id
_entity.type
_entity.pdbx_description
1 polymer ?
#
loop_
_entity_poly.entity_id
_entity_poly.type
_entity_poly.pdbx_seq_one_letter_code
_entity_poly.pdbx_strand_id
1 'polypeptide(L)' 'MTRNPNTPPSSSMVSPVPPSVVPLSALCTGERGVVVELAGGRGLLGRMTALGFTPGVEVTVLQNFGRGPL' A
#
# COMPACT_ATOMS: atom_id res chain seq x y z
N MET A 1 -22.92 14.39 -44.59
CA MET A 1 -22.20 15.47 -43.85
C MET A 1 -23.10 15.91 -42.69
N THR A 2 -22.82 15.82 -41.39
CA THR A 2 -21.80 15.20 -40.52
C THR A 2 -22.40 15.35 -39.12
N ARG A 3 -22.62 14.26 -38.36
CA ARG A 3 -22.65 14.37 -36.89
C ARG A 3 -22.27 13.01 -36.29
N ASN A 4 -21.09 13.01 -35.67
CA ASN A 4 -20.39 11.90 -35.03
C ASN A 4 -21.28 11.04 -34.11
N PRO A 5 -21.11 9.71 -34.14
CA PRO A 5 -21.41 8.83 -33.01
C PRO A 5 -20.12 8.65 -32.20
N ASN A 6 -19.79 9.60 -31.34
CA ASN A 6 -18.73 9.38 -30.36
C ASN A 6 -19.09 10.09 -29.06
N THR A 7 -19.90 9.42 -28.26
CA THR A 7 -20.00 9.69 -26.83
C THR A 7 -18.91 8.84 -26.18
N PRO A 8 -17.79 9.43 -25.68
CA PRO A 8 -16.87 8.65 -24.87
C PRO A 8 -17.61 8.23 -23.59
N PRO A 9 -17.45 6.98 -23.11
CA PRO A 9 -17.92 6.63 -21.79
C PRO A 9 -17.21 7.52 -20.77
N SER A 10 -17.99 8.11 -19.87
CA SER A 10 -17.53 8.89 -18.73
C SER A 10 -16.36 8.15 -18.06
N SER A 11 -15.15 8.70 -18.19
CA SER A 11 -14.03 8.34 -17.30
C SER A 11 -14.53 8.56 -15.89
N SER A 12 -14.88 7.48 -15.22
CA SER A 12 -15.15 7.44 -13.79
C SER A 12 -14.06 8.25 -13.11
N MET A 13 -14.47 9.38 -12.52
CA MET A 13 -13.64 10.17 -11.64
C MET A 13 -13.21 9.26 -10.50
N VAL A 14 -12.05 8.61 -10.67
CA VAL A 14 -11.27 8.14 -9.53
C VAL A 14 -10.83 9.42 -8.85
N SER A 15 -11.64 9.88 -7.91
CA SER A 15 -11.16 10.88 -6.94
C SER A 15 -9.86 10.31 -6.37
N PRO A 16 -8.76 11.07 -6.35
CA PRO A 16 -7.52 10.59 -5.75
C PRO A 16 -7.84 10.34 -4.27
N VAL A 17 -8.10 9.08 -3.92
CA VAL A 17 -8.20 8.66 -2.53
C VAL A 17 -6.82 8.99 -1.97
N PRO A 18 -6.71 9.93 -1.01
CA PRO A 18 -5.42 10.22 -0.42
C PRO A 18 -4.85 8.91 0.11
N PRO A 19 -3.55 8.63 -0.11
CA PRO A 19 -2.94 7.40 0.33
C PRO A 19 -3.19 7.27 1.84
N SER A 20 -4.04 6.31 2.20
CA SER A 20 -4.46 6.12 3.57
C SER A 20 -3.40 5.29 4.27
N VAL A 21 -2.82 5.83 5.33
CA VAL A 21 -1.83 5.10 6.15
C VAL A 21 -2.58 4.06 6.96
N VAL A 22 -2.24 2.80 6.75
CA VAL A 22 -2.81 1.65 7.44
C VAL A 22 -1.69 0.80 8.05
N PRO A 23 -1.93 0.06 9.14
CA PRO A 23 -0.95 -0.89 9.65
C PRO A 23 -0.69 -1.98 8.62
N LEU A 24 0.54 -2.53 8.59
CA LEU A 24 0.92 -3.58 7.64
C LEU A 24 0.00 -4.81 7.71
N SER A 25 -0.53 -5.13 8.89
CA SER A 25 -1.47 -6.24 9.09
C SER A 25 -2.85 -6.03 8.47
N ALA A 26 -3.20 -4.81 8.05
CA ALA A 26 -4.43 -4.53 7.33
C ALA A 26 -4.32 -4.82 5.82
N LEU A 27 -3.10 -4.97 5.30
CA LEU A 27 -2.89 -5.35 3.90
C LEU A 27 -3.18 -6.84 3.71
N CYS A 28 -3.90 -7.15 2.64
CA CYS A 28 -4.16 -8.54 2.25
C CYS A 28 -2.92 -9.16 1.59
N THR A 29 -2.84 -10.49 1.60
CA THR A 29 -1.83 -11.22 0.81
C THR A 29 -1.89 -10.82 -0.66
N GLY A 30 -0.74 -10.48 -1.23
CA GLY A 30 -0.59 -9.97 -2.59
C GLY A 30 -0.69 -8.45 -2.72
N GLU A 31 -1.15 -7.74 -1.67
CA GLU A 31 -1.18 -6.28 -1.68
C GLU A 31 0.20 -5.67 -1.46
N ARG A 32 0.35 -4.44 -1.95
CA ARG A 32 1.57 -3.66 -1.86
C ARG A 32 1.32 -2.37 -1.12
N GLY A 33 2.34 -1.92 -0.42
CA GLY A 33 2.33 -0.65 0.28
C GLY A 33 3.73 -0.05 0.35
N VAL A 34 3.80 1.25 0.57
CA VAL A 34 5.06 1.93 0.87
C VAL A 34 5.16 2.07 2.38
N VAL A 35 6.31 1.70 2.95
CA VAL A 35 6.59 1.95 4.36
C VAL A 35 6.64 3.46 4.58
N VAL A 36 5.78 3.97 5.46
CA VAL A 36 5.74 5.41 5.79
C VAL A 36 6.29 5.69 7.18
N GLU A 37 6.09 4.76 8.11
CA GLU A 37 6.53 4.87 9.49
C GLU A 37 6.73 3.46 10.07
N LEU A 38 7.65 3.35 11.03
CA LEU A 38 7.82 2.15 11.86
C LEU A 38 7.65 2.53 13.32
N ALA A 39 6.60 2.02 13.96
CA ALA A 39 6.33 2.24 15.37
C ALA A 39 6.81 1.06 16.23
N GLY A 40 7.50 1.35 17.35
CA GLY A 40 7.95 0.34 18.31
C GLY A 40 9.18 0.74 19.11
N GLY A 41 9.66 -0.16 19.96
CA GLY A 41 10.90 0.04 20.72
C GLY A 41 12.16 -0.02 19.84
N ARG A 42 13.28 0.54 20.33
CA ARG A 42 14.57 0.60 19.61
C ARG A 42 15.01 -0.73 19.02
N GLY A 43 14.82 -1.84 19.75
CA GLY A 43 15.20 -3.18 19.29
C GLY A 43 14.40 -3.67 18.08
N LEU A 44 13.10 -3.37 18.01
CA LEU A 44 12.27 -3.71 16.85
C LEU A 44 12.66 -2.83 15.66
N LEU A 45 12.75 -1.52 15.88
CA LEU A 45 13.08 -0.56 14.83
C LEU A 45 14.44 -0.86 14.19
N GLY A 46 15.44 -1.20 15.01
CA GLY A 46 16.77 -1.60 14.52
C GLY A 46 16.73 -2.86 13.66
N ARG A 47 15.95 -3.87 14.05
CA ARG A 47 15.78 -5.11 13.24
C ARG A 47 15.07 -4.83 11.93
N MET A 48 13.97 -4.06 11.95
CA MET A 48 13.23 -3.70 10.74
C MET A 48 14.11 -2.93 9.76
N THR A 49 14.86 -1.95 10.26
CA THR A 49 15.82 -1.18 9.45
C THR A 49 16.91 -2.09 8.86
N ALA A 50 17.47 -3.00 9.67
CA ALA A 50 18.50 -3.95 9.21
C ALA A 50 18.00 -4.93 8.13
N LEU A 51 16.70 -5.23 8.13
CA LEU A 51 16.03 -6.03 7.08
C LEU A 51 15.66 -5.21 5.83
N GLY A 52 15.85 -3.89 5.85
CA GLY A 52 15.50 -3.01 4.73
C GLY A 52 14.08 -2.46 4.79
N PHE A 53 13.33 -2.65 5.88
CA PHE A 53 12.09 -1.93 6.11
C PHE A 53 12.45 -0.51 6.55
N THR A 54 12.51 0.42 5.60
CA THR A 54 12.76 1.84 5.85
C THR A 54 11.69 2.68 5.15
N PRO A 55 11.40 3.90 5.65
CA PRO A 55 10.44 4.78 4.99
C PRO A 55 10.79 5.02 3.52
N GLY A 56 9.78 4.91 2.64
CA GLY A 56 9.92 5.02 1.19
C GLY A 56 10.14 3.69 0.46
N VAL A 57 10.37 2.59 1.17
CA VAL A 57 10.49 1.26 0.55
C VAL A 57 9.12 0.68 0.25
N GLU A 58 8.94 0.17 -0.98
CA GLU A 58 7.77 -0.62 -1.36
C GLU A 58 7.91 -2.05 -0.85
N VAL A 59 6.86 -2.56 -0.23
CA VAL A 59 6.77 -3.94 0.26
C VAL A 59 5.56 -4.62 -0.36
N THR A 60 5.69 -5.93 -0.62
CA THR A 60 4.59 -6.80 -1.01
C THR A 60 4.31 -7.78 0.11
N VAL A 61 3.06 -7.89 0.53
CA VAL A 61 2.65 -8.88 1.53
C VAL A 61 2.60 -10.24 0.86
N LEU A 62 3.54 -11.12 1.20
CA LEU A 62 3.52 -12.49 0.70
C LEU A 62 2.58 -13.38 1.51
N GLN A 63 2.49 -13.11 2.81
CA GLN A 63 1.67 -13.84 3.78
C GLN A 63 1.23 -12.86 4.87
N ASN A 64 -0.01 -13.01 5.34
CA ASN A 64 -0.56 -12.30 6.49
C ASN A 64 -1.53 -13.24 7.21
N PHE A 65 -0.99 -14.14 8.03
CA PHE A 65 -1.77 -15.22 8.66
C PHE A 65 -2.56 -14.78 9.90
N GLY A 66 -2.42 -13.52 10.33
CA GLY A 66 -3.13 -12.98 11.49
C GLY A 66 -2.75 -13.60 12.84
N ARG A 67 -1.70 -14.45 12.91
CA ARG A 67 -1.13 -15.04 14.13
C ARG A 67 0.39 -15.13 14.02
N GLY A 68 1.13 -14.62 15.01
CA GLY A 68 2.61 -14.67 15.00
C GLY A 68 3.20 -13.79 13.90
N PRO A 69 4.54 -13.73 13.67
CA PRO A 69 5.18 -12.59 13.00
C PRO A 69 4.99 -12.63 11.47
N LEU A 70 3.76 -12.22 11.08
CA LEU A 70 3.12 -11.92 9.79
C LEU A 70 2.96 -13.07 8.78
#